data_AF-A0A4Q3YQH6-F1
#
_entry.id   AF-A0A4Q3YQH6-F1
#
_cell.length_a   1.000
_cell.length_b   1.000
_cell.length_c   1.000
_cell.angle_alpha   90.00
_cell.angle_beta   90.00
_cell.angle_gamma   90.00
#
_symmetry.space_group_name_H-M   'P 1'
#
loop_
_entity.id
_entity.type
_entity.pdbx_description
1 polymer ?
#
loop_
_entity_poly.entity_id
_entity_poly.type
_entity_poly.pdbx_seq_one_letter_code
_entity_poly.pdbx_strand_id
1 'polypeptide(L)'
;MRDTISNIAEEKLKRVLQQVDEETRHAMNKIWNRIRPGPDCPYITVAVSDMKQALCTGYFQRGEKAKETVLATVIPMRDKLKTEDYKVILKVVTETLRSDAYSKWAGSMVDVYRRKQAWPKKYENVHLDAEIALINAHGLNVSAQAVHDIEVAFKEIQLQRSAGSPSKLRYGMGLFGKWAYGTAAKWIFGILGSIIGVVCAGLIIALILDALGLKK
;
A
#
# COMPACT_ATOMS: atom_id res chain seq x y z
N MET A 1 14.32 -11.38 -27.19
CA MET A 1 13.15 -11.83 -26.41
C MET A 1 13.32 -11.55 -24.91
N ARG A 2 14.48 -11.87 -24.31
CA ARG A 2 14.84 -11.46 -22.93
C ARG A 2 14.67 -9.97 -22.69
N ASP A 3 15.34 -9.15 -23.50
CA ASP A 3 15.29 -7.69 -23.38
C ASP A 3 13.89 -7.14 -23.59
N THR A 4 13.09 -7.80 -24.45
CA THR A 4 11.73 -7.36 -24.75
C THR A 4 10.79 -7.52 -23.55
N ILE A 5 10.89 -8.63 -22.81
CA ILE A 5 9.97 -8.92 -21.69
C ILE A 5 10.37 -8.13 -20.44
N SER A 6 11.67 -8.00 -20.16
CA SER A 6 12.16 -7.15 -19.08
C SER A 6 11.75 -5.70 -19.29
N ASN A 7 11.88 -5.19 -20.53
CA ASN A 7 11.50 -3.82 -20.84
C ASN A 7 9.98 -3.61 -20.71
N ILE A 8 9.16 -4.55 -21.19
CA ILE A 8 7.69 -4.46 -21.04
C ILE A 8 7.30 -4.49 -19.55
N ALA A 9 7.91 -5.36 -18.74
CA ALA A 9 7.66 -5.42 -17.32
C ALA A 9 8.07 -4.12 -16.61
N GLU A 10 9.25 -3.59 -16.95
CA GLU A 10 9.77 -2.32 -16.42
C GLU A 10 8.86 -1.14 -16.76
N GLU A 11 8.46 -0.98 -18.02
CA GLU A 11 7.59 0.12 -18.46
C GLU A 11 6.22 0.07 -17.77
N LYS A 12 5.60 -1.11 -17.69
CA LYS A 12 4.32 -1.27 -17.00
C LYS A 12 4.45 -0.99 -15.51
N LEU A 13 5.49 -1.50 -14.87
CA LEU A 13 5.77 -1.26 -13.45
C LEU A 13 5.96 0.23 -13.18
N LYS A 14 6.84 0.91 -13.94
CA LYS A 14 7.07 2.35 -13.79
C LYS A 14 5.78 3.14 -13.91
N ARG A 15 4.96 2.85 -14.93
CA ARG A 15 3.68 3.53 -15.14
C ARG A 15 2.72 3.34 -13.97
N VAL A 16 2.52 2.11 -13.52
CA VAL A 16 1.58 1.81 -12.44
C VAL A 16 2.07 2.36 -11.10
N LEU A 17 3.37 2.25 -10.82
CA LEU A 17 3.96 2.79 -9.59
C LEU A 17 3.92 4.32 -9.57
N GLN A 18 4.10 4.97 -10.72
CA GLN A 18 3.94 6.43 -10.83
C GLN A 18 2.50 6.87 -10.53
N GLN A 19 1.48 6.08 -10.91
CA GLN A 19 0.08 6.39 -10.56
C GLN A 19 -0.13 6.31 -9.04
N VAL A 20 0.39 5.27 -8.38
CA VAL A 20 0.33 5.15 -6.91
C VAL A 20 1.08 6.30 -6.23
N ASP A 21 2.23 6.70 -6.76
CA ASP A 21 3.01 7.82 -6.24
C ASP A 21 2.26 9.14 -6.35
N GLU A 22 1.53 9.35 -7.45
CA GLU A 22 0.71 10.54 -7.65
C GLU A 22 -0.47 10.58 -6.66
N GLU A 23 -1.16 9.46 -6.47
CA GLU A 23 -2.26 9.34 -5.49
C GLU A 23 -1.76 9.59 -4.06
N THR A 24 -0.62 9.00 -3.71
CA THR A 24 0.03 9.18 -2.41
C THR A 24 0.44 10.64 -2.22
N ARG A 25 1.04 11.26 -3.24
CA ARG A 25 1.40 12.68 -3.24
C ARG A 25 0.17 13.57 -3.07
N HIS A 26 -0.95 13.24 -3.69
CA HIS A 26 -2.19 13.98 -3.54
C HIS A 26 -2.73 13.90 -2.10
N ALA A 27 -2.70 12.71 -1.47
CA ALA A 27 -3.05 12.54 -0.07
C ALA A 27 -2.13 13.35 0.87
N MET A 28 -0.83 13.34 0.61
CA MET A 28 0.17 14.15 1.32
C MET A 28 -0.10 15.64 1.22
N ASN A 29 -0.38 16.13 0.01
CA ASN A 29 -0.70 17.54 -0.22
C ASN A 29 -1.95 17.99 0.54
N LYS A 30 -2.96 17.13 0.71
CA LYS A 30 -4.13 17.44 1.54
C LYS A 30 -3.74 17.71 2.99
N ILE A 31 -2.79 16.96 3.54
CA ILE A 31 -2.27 17.16 4.90
C ILE A 31 -1.49 18.46 4.97
N TRP A 32 -0.59 18.71 4.02
CA TRP A 32 0.20 19.94 3.98
C TRP A 32 -0.67 21.20 3.83
N ASN A 33 -1.79 21.11 3.10
CA ASN A 33 -2.71 22.22 2.94
C ASN A 33 -3.50 22.56 4.20
N ARG A 34 -3.56 21.66 5.20
CA ARG A 34 -4.13 21.96 6.53
C ARG A 34 -3.18 22.79 7.39
N ILE A 35 -1.89 22.84 7.05
CA ILE A 35 -0.88 23.62 7.77
C ILE A 35 -0.98 25.07 7.31
N ARG A 36 -1.39 25.95 8.21
CA ARG A 36 -1.63 27.38 7.95
C ARG A 36 -1.34 28.21 9.20
N PRO A 37 -1.06 29.52 9.07
CA PRO A 37 -0.97 30.41 10.22
C PRO A 37 -2.30 30.42 10.99
N GLY A 38 -2.25 30.36 12.32
CA GLY A 38 -3.43 30.53 13.18
C GLY A 38 -3.72 29.38 14.16
N PRO A 39 -4.78 29.54 14.98
CA PRO A 39 -5.10 28.62 16.06
C PRO A 39 -5.49 27.21 15.57
N ASP A 40 -6.06 27.10 14.37
CA ASP A 40 -6.50 25.82 13.77
C ASP A 40 -5.35 24.97 13.20
N CYS A 41 -4.13 25.48 13.16
CA CYS A 41 -2.98 24.74 12.62
C CYS A 41 -2.84 23.40 13.35
N PRO A 42 -2.74 22.24 12.67
CA PRO A 42 -2.49 21.00 13.38
C PRO A 42 -1.13 21.03 14.09
N TYR A 43 -1.04 20.36 15.23
CA TYR A 43 0.26 20.05 15.86
C TYR A 43 1.09 19.17 14.93
N ILE A 44 2.41 19.36 14.93
CA ILE A 44 3.31 18.60 14.06
C ILE A 44 3.13 17.09 14.26
N THR A 45 2.91 16.63 15.48
CA THR A 45 2.67 15.22 15.83
C THR A 45 1.44 14.64 15.10
N VAL A 46 0.33 15.39 15.07
CA VAL A 46 -0.90 14.98 14.37
C VAL A 46 -0.65 14.92 12.87
N ALA A 47 -0.04 15.98 12.30
CA ALA A 47 0.19 16.05 10.87
C ALA A 47 1.20 15.00 10.39
N VAL A 48 2.21 14.67 11.20
CA VAL A 48 3.17 13.58 10.93
C VAL A 48 2.51 12.21 11.03
N SER A 49 1.60 12.00 11.97
CA SER A 49 0.83 10.75 12.06
C SER A 49 -0.03 10.53 10.81
N ASP A 50 -0.77 11.55 10.37
CA ASP A 50 -1.56 11.51 9.14
C ASP A 50 -0.66 11.24 7.91
N MET A 51 0.52 11.87 7.91
CA MET A 51 1.54 11.72 6.86
C MET A 51 2.05 10.29 6.79
N LYS A 52 2.45 9.72 7.94
CA LYS A 52 2.88 8.33 8.06
C LYS A 52 1.80 7.40 7.50
N GLN A 53 0.54 7.58 7.89
CA GLN A 53 -0.54 6.75 7.39
C GLN A 53 -0.65 6.81 5.86
N ALA A 54 -0.60 8.01 5.26
CA ALA A 54 -0.65 8.17 3.82
C ALA A 54 0.54 7.50 3.10
N LEU A 55 1.76 7.71 3.59
CA LEU A 55 2.98 7.14 2.99
C LEU A 55 3.06 5.61 3.15
N CYS A 56 2.72 5.07 4.32
CA CYS A 56 2.67 3.63 4.54
C CYS A 56 1.60 2.97 3.65
N THR A 57 0.44 3.61 3.49
CA THR A 57 -0.59 3.16 2.54
C THR A 57 -0.04 3.13 1.11
N GLY A 58 0.69 4.17 0.70
CA GLY A 58 1.35 4.21 -0.60
C GLY A 58 2.35 3.06 -0.79
N TYR A 59 3.21 2.79 0.21
CA TYR A 59 4.16 1.67 0.13
C TYR A 59 3.45 0.31 -0.02
N PHE A 60 2.39 0.08 0.75
CA PHE A 60 1.57 -1.12 0.64
C PHE A 60 0.95 -1.26 -0.77
N GLN A 61 0.35 -0.18 -1.28
CA GLN A 61 -0.25 -0.15 -2.61
C GLN A 61 0.79 -0.37 -3.72
N ARG A 62 2.00 0.20 -3.60
CA ARG A 62 3.11 -0.05 -4.53
C ARG A 62 3.44 -1.55 -4.59
N GLY A 63 3.55 -2.21 -3.44
CA GLY A 63 3.83 -3.65 -3.36
C GLY A 63 2.75 -4.50 -4.03
N GLU A 64 1.48 -4.26 -3.68
CA GLU A 64 0.33 -4.97 -4.26
C GLU A 64 0.24 -4.75 -5.78
N LYS A 65 0.35 -3.50 -6.24
CA LYS A 65 0.25 -3.16 -7.67
C LYS A 65 1.42 -3.69 -8.48
N ALA A 66 2.62 -3.71 -7.92
CA ALA A 66 3.77 -4.33 -8.57
C ALA A 66 3.55 -5.84 -8.76
N LYS A 67 3.09 -6.53 -7.71
CA LYS A 67 2.76 -7.97 -7.76
C LYS A 67 1.69 -8.25 -8.82
N GLU A 68 0.57 -7.52 -8.80
CA GLU A 68 -0.49 -7.64 -9.80
C GLU A 68 0.05 -7.45 -11.23
N THR A 69 0.82 -6.38 -11.46
CA THR A 69 1.34 -6.01 -12.78
C THR A 69 2.33 -7.05 -13.33
N VAL A 70 3.23 -7.53 -12.47
CA VAL A 70 4.26 -8.52 -12.84
C VAL A 70 3.60 -9.85 -13.16
N LEU A 71 2.71 -10.34 -12.30
CA LEU A 71 2.03 -11.62 -12.52
C LEU A 71 1.12 -11.56 -13.75
N ALA A 72 0.39 -10.46 -13.96
CA ALA A 72 -0.43 -10.26 -15.16
C ALA A 72 0.41 -10.21 -16.45
N THR A 73 1.68 -9.81 -16.36
CA THR A 73 2.60 -9.78 -17.51
C THR A 73 3.25 -11.14 -17.75
N VAL A 74 3.60 -11.87 -16.68
CA VAL A 74 4.36 -13.13 -16.75
C VAL A 74 3.46 -14.35 -17.00
N ILE A 75 2.30 -14.44 -16.34
CA ILE A 75 1.41 -15.61 -16.42
C ILE A 75 1.02 -15.96 -17.87
N PRO A 76 0.62 -14.99 -18.74
CA PRO A 76 0.26 -15.30 -20.13
C PRO A 76 1.42 -15.88 -20.96
N MET A 77 2.66 -15.65 -20.53
CA MET A 77 3.87 -16.06 -21.23
C MET A 77 4.61 -17.21 -20.54
N ARG A 78 4.05 -17.78 -19.46
CA ARG A 78 4.73 -18.76 -18.59
C ARG A 78 5.39 -19.95 -19.31
N ASP A 79 4.77 -20.41 -20.41
CA ASP A 79 5.24 -21.56 -21.19
C ASP A 79 6.46 -21.21 -22.06
N LYS A 80 6.62 -19.92 -22.40
CA LYS A 80 7.70 -19.40 -23.25
C LYS A 80 8.91 -18.90 -22.45
N LEU A 81 8.73 -18.64 -21.15
CA LEU A 81 9.77 -18.11 -20.26
C LEU A 81 10.69 -19.22 -19.75
N LYS A 82 12.00 -18.94 -19.72
CA LYS A 82 13.03 -19.77 -19.06
C LYS A 82 13.28 -19.28 -17.63
N THR A 83 13.87 -20.12 -16.78
CA THR A 83 14.19 -19.80 -15.37
C THR A 83 14.98 -18.48 -15.22
N GLU A 84 15.89 -18.22 -16.15
CA GLU A 84 16.75 -17.06 -16.22
C GLU A 84 15.95 -15.77 -16.50
N ASP A 85 14.86 -15.87 -17.25
CA ASP A 85 14.02 -14.72 -17.57
C ASP A 85 13.29 -14.23 -16.31
N TYR A 86 12.88 -15.14 -15.42
CA TYR A 86 12.31 -14.79 -14.11
C TYR A 86 13.31 -14.06 -13.22
N LYS A 87 14.59 -14.45 -13.24
CA LYS A 87 15.65 -13.75 -12.48
C LYS A 87 15.85 -12.32 -12.97
N VAL A 88 15.83 -12.12 -14.30
CA VAL A 88 15.93 -10.78 -14.91
C VAL A 88 14.73 -9.92 -14.51
N ILE A 89 13.51 -10.46 -14.59
CA ILE A 89 12.29 -9.74 -14.20
C ILE A 89 12.33 -9.41 -12.71
N LEU A 90 12.75 -10.34 -11.85
CA LEU A 90 12.87 -10.11 -10.42
C LEU A 90 13.87 -8.97 -10.11
N LYS A 91 14.99 -8.90 -10.84
CA LYS A 91 15.94 -7.79 -10.71
C LYS A 91 15.29 -6.45 -11.05
N VAL A 92 14.56 -6.37 -12.17
CA VAL A 92 13.81 -5.17 -12.58
C VAL A 92 12.79 -4.76 -11.49
N VAL A 93 12.07 -5.74 -10.94
CA VAL A 93 11.10 -5.51 -9.86
C VAL A 93 11.79 -4.91 -8.64
N THR A 94 12.89 -5.51 -8.18
CA THR A 94 13.66 -5.02 -7.02
C THR A 94 14.19 -3.61 -7.23
N GLU A 95 14.70 -3.30 -8.42
CA GLU A 95 15.21 -1.96 -8.75
C GLU A 95 14.09 -0.92 -8.84
N THR A 96 12.90 -1.32 -9.28
CA THR A 96 11.76 -0.40 -9.46
C THR A 96 10.96 -0.19 -8.15
N LEU A 97 10.82 -1.22 -7.31
CA LEU A 97 10.20 -1.17 -5.97
C LEU A 97 11.12 -0.53 -4.91
N ARG A 98 11.73 0.59 -5.26
CA ARG A 98 12.55 1.43 -4.38
C ARG A 98 11.93 1.56 -2.99
N SER A 99 12.68 1.15 -1.96
CA SER A 99 12.27 1.20 -0.55
C SER A 99 12.29 2.62 0.03
N ASP A 100 12.92 3.57 -0.67
CA ASP A 100 13.11 4.97 -0.26
C ASP A 100 12.18 5.94 -1.02
N ALA A 101 11.19 5.43 -1.75
CA ALA A 101 10.37 6.21 -2.68
C ALA A 101 9.78 7.49 -2.05
N TYR A 102 9.45 7.46 -0.76
CA TYR A 102 8.81 8.57 -0.04
C TYR A 102 9.69 9.23 1.02
N SER A 103 10.93 8.79 1.22
CA SER A 103 11.79 9.29 2.30
C SER A 103 12.02 10.82 2.21
N LYS A 104 12.15 11.35 1.00
CA LYS A 104 12.29 12.81 0.76
C LYS A 104 11.03 13.57 1.15
N TRP A 105 9.85 13.02 0.86
CA TRP A 105 8.58 13.67 1.20
C TRP A 105 8.34 13.65 2.71
N ALA A 106 8.68 12.55 3.39
CA ALA A 106 8.64 12.45 4.84
C ALA A 106 9.55 13.49 5.53
N GLY A 107 10.77 13.67 5.01
CA GLY A 107 11.74 14.65 5.54
C GLY A 107 11.37 16.12 5.32
N SER A 108 10.43 16.41 4.41
CA SER A 108 10.08 17.80 4.05
C SER A 108 9.12 18.49 5.03
N MET A 109 8.66 17.79 6.08
CA MET A 109 7.58 18.29 6.94
C MET A 109 7.95 19.56 7.70
N VAL A 110 9.17 19.64 8.24
CA VAL A 110 9.70 20.86 8.88
C VAL A 110 9.64 22.04 7.92
N ASP A 111 10.08 21.84 6.68
CA ASP A 111 10.14 22.90 5.68
C ASP A 111 8.76 23.37 5.25
N VAL A 112 7.74 22.49 5.28
CA VAL A 112 6.35 22.89 5.08
C VAL A 112 5.87 23.78 6.23
N TYR A 113 6.10 23.38 7.49
CA TYR A 113 5.72 24.19 8.65
C TYR A 113 6.40 25.56 8.65
N ARG A 114 7.71 25.61 8.34
CA ARG A 114 8.48 26.86 8.23
C ARG A 114 7.94 27.76 7.12
N ARG A 115 7.75 27.23 5.91
CA ARG A 115 7.24 28.01 4.76
C ARG A 115 5.82 28.52 4.97
N LYS A 116 4.97 27.75 5.65
CA LYS A 116 3.57 28.11 5.92
C LYS A 116 3.41 29.02 7.15
N GLN A 117 4.51 29.47 7.78
CA GLN A 117 4.50 30.33 8.97
C GLN A 117 3.60 29.77 10.08
N ALA A 118 3.66 28.46 10.30
CA ALA A 118 2.86 27.79 11.33
C ALA A 118 3.25 28.27 12.74
N TRP A 119 2.30 28.22 13.68
CA TRP A 119 2.46 28.79 15.01
C TRP A 119 3.63 28.09 15.78
N PRO A 120 4.64 28.82 16.30
CA PRO A 120 5.87 28.21 16.83
C PRO A 120 5.69 27.21 17.97
N LYS A 121 4.62 27.34 18.78
CA LYS A 121 4.31 26.42 19.88
C LYS A 121 3.87 25.01 19.42
N LYS A 122 3.68 24.79 18.13
CA LYS A 122 3.22 23.52 17.56
C LYS A 122 4.35 22.66 16.99
N TYR A 123 5.60 22.97 17.36
CA TYR A 123 6.81 22.43 16.77
C TYR A 123 7.71 21.80 17.84
N GLU A 124 7.75 20.47 17.88
CA GLU A 124 8.74 19.67 18.61
C GLU A 124 9.37 18.65 17.65
N ASN A 125 10.69 18.70 17.48
CA ASN A 125 11.40 17.94 16.45
C ASN A 125 11.64 16.47 16.78
N VAL A 126 11.73 16.12 18.06
CA VAL A 126 12.17 14.76 18.47
C VAL A 126 11.23 13.68 17.96
N HIS A 127 9.92 13.96 17.88
CA HIS A 127 8.93 13.03 17.35
C HIS A 127 9.01 12.85 15.83
N LEU A 128 9.50 13.84 15.10
CA LEU A 128 9.54 13.79 13.64
C LEU A 128 10.60 12.79 13.14
N ASP A 129 11.79 12.81 13.73
CA ASP A 129 12.90 11.95 13.28
C ASP A 129 12.57 10.46 13.50
N ALA A 130 11.97 10.13 14.66
CA ALA A 130 11.50 8.78 14.96
C ALA A 130 10.42 8.31 13.97
N GLU A 131 9.47 9.18 13.63
CA GLU A 131 8.39 8.87 12.69
C GLU A 131 8.90 8.70 11.25
N ILE A 132 9.86 9.52 10.81
CA ILE A 132 10.53 9.35 9.52
C ILE A 132 11.28 8.01 9.49
N ALA A 133 11.98 7.65 10.57
CA ALA A 133 12.65 6.36 10.68
C ALA A 133 11.66 5.19 10.56
N LEU A 134 10.48 5.28 11.19
CA LEU A 134 9.41 4.28 11.08
C LEU A 134 8.87 4.18 9.64
N ILE A 135 8.65 5.30 8.95
CA ILE A 135 8.23 5.31 7.54
C ILE A 135 9.26 4.60 6.66
N ASN A 136 10.55 4.88 6.85
CA ASN A 136 11.62 4.26 6.08
C ASN A 136 11.74 2.75 6.37
N ALA A 137 11.66 2.35 7.64
CA ALA A 137 11.66 0.94 8.03
C ALA A 137 10.44 0.20 7.43
N HIS A 138 9.28 0.84 7.41
CA HIS A 138 8.09 0.29 6.76
C HIS A 138 8.29 0.10 5.25
N GLY A 139 8.82 1.12 4.56
CA GLY A 139 9.14 1.02 3.12
C GLY A 139 10.09 -0.12 2.81
N LEU A 140 11.15 -0.31 3.61
CA LEU A 140 12.08 -1.44 3.48
C LEU A 140 11.37 -2.79 3.64
N ASN A 141 10.57 -2.95 4.70
CA ASN A 141 9.87 -4.21 4.98
C ASN A 141 8.85 -4.56 3.89
N VAL A 142 8.04 -3.59 3.46
CA VAL A 142 7.00 -3.82 2.44
C VAL A 142 7.61 -4.09 1.07
N SER A 143 8.63 -3.34 0.66
CA SER A 143 9.33 -3.63 -0.60
C SER A 143 9.97 -5.01 -0.59
N ALA A 144 10.65 -5.40 0.49
CA ALA A 144 11.24 -6.72 0.63
C ALA A 144 10.18 -7.84 0.59
N GLN A 145 9.07 -7.67 1.30
CA GLN A 145 7.97 -8.63 1.29
C GLN A 145 7.36 -8.77 -0.11
N ALA A 146 7.12 -7.66 -0.82
CA ALA A 146 6.56 -7.69 -2.17
C ALA A 146 7.48 -8.42 -3.17
N VAL A 147 8.79 -8.17 -3.10
CA VAL A 147 9.79 -8.89 -3.91
C VAL A 147 9.78 -10.38 -3.59
N HIS A 148 9.77 -10.75 -2.31
CA HIS A 148 9.72 -12.14 -1.87
C HIS A 148 8.44 -12.86 -2.36
N ASP A 149 7.28 -12.22 -2.22
CA ASP A 149 6.00 -12.73 -2.70
C ASP A 149 6.01 -13.02 -4.21
N ILE A 150 6.61 -12.11 -5.00
CA ILE A 150 6.75 -12.28 -6.46
C ILE A 150 7.71 -13.44 -6.76
N GLU A 151 8.81 -13.56 -6.03
CA GLU A 151 9.75 -14.67 -6.17
C GLU A 151 9.08 -16.03 -5.87
N VAL A 152 8.31 -16.12 -4.79
CA VAL A 152 7.54 -17.32 -4.44
C VAL A 152 6.53 -17.65 -5.54
N ALA A 153 5.80 -16.66 -6.05
CA ALA A 153 4.86 -16.87 -7.14
C ALA A 153 5.56 -17.37 -8.43
N PHE A 154 6.78 -16.89 -8.72
CA PHE A 154 7.57 -17.42 -9.84
C PHE A 154 8.00 -18.87 -9.62
N LYS A 155 8.41 -19.24 -8.41
CA LYS A 155 8.72 -20.65 -8.06
C LYS A 155 7.49 -21.53 -8.23
N GLU A 156 6.32 -21.07 -7.79
CA GLU A 156 5.05 -21.79 -7.98
C GLU A 156 4.71 -22.00 -9.45
N ILE A 157 4.87 -20.98 -10.29
CA ILE A 157 4.65 -21.07 -11.75
C ILE A 157 5.61 -22.10 -12.38
N GLN A 158 6.88 -22.10 -11.98
CA GLN A 158 7.86 -23.07 -12.46
C GLN A 158 7.51 -24.50 -12.04
N LEU A 159 7.09 -24.70 -10.78
CA LEU A 159 6.65 -25.99 -10.26
C LEU A 159 5.42 -26.53 -10.99
N GLN A 160 4.43 -25.68 -11.28
CA GLN A 160 3.24 -26.05 -12.07
C GLN A 160 3.60 -26.54 -13.47
N ARG A 161 4.65 -25.97 -14.08
CA ARG A 161 5.14 -26.40 -15.38
C ARG A 161 5.81 -27.78 -15.31
N SER A 162 6.61 -28.04 -14.28
CA SER A 162 7.28 -29.34 -14.10
C SER A 162 6.33 -30.47 -13.68
N ALA A 163 5.22 -30.14 -13.02
CA ALA A 163 4.29 -31.15 -12.50
C ALA A 163 3.43 -31.85 -13.58
N GLY A 164 3.44 -31.37 -14.83
CA GLY A 164 2.55 -31.87 -15.89
C GLY A 164 1.10 -31.47 -15.62
N SER A 165 0.47 -30.81 -16.59
CA SER A 165 -0.84 -30.14 -16.44
C SER A 165 -1.90 -30.97 -15.71
N PRO A 166 -2.30 -30.63 -14.46
CA PRO A 166 -3.61 -31.06 -13.96
C PRO A 166 -4.67 -30.34 -14.80
N SER A 167 -5.77 -31.02 -15.17
CA SER A 167 -6.76 -30.55 -16.15
C SER A 167 -7.10 -29.05 -16.03
N LYS A 168 -7.09 -28.33 -17.17
CA LYS A 168 -7.24 -26.86 -17.27
C LYS A 168 -8.47 -26.28 -16.54
N LEU A 169 -9.51 -27.10 -16.33
CA LEU A 169 -10.74 -26.72 -15.61
C LEU A 169 -10.53 -26.54 -14.09
N ARG A 170 -9.63 -27.31 -13.47
CA ARG A 170 -9.41 -27.30 -12.01
C ARG A 170 -8.55 -26.11 -11.54
N TYR A 171 -7.63 -25.64 -12.39
CA TYR A 171 -6.71 -24.54 -12.05
C TYR A 171 -7.34 -23.15 -12.20
N GLY A 172 -8.23 -22.98 -13.20
CA GLY A 172 -8.99 -21.74 -13.39
C GLY A 172 -9.89 -21.42 -12.20
N MET A 173 -10.55 -22.44 -11.63
CA MET A 173 -11.40 -22.27 -10.44
C MET A 173 -10.60 -22.00 -9.16
N GLY A 174 -9.38 -22.51 -9.03
CA GLY A 174 -8.55 -22.33 -7.82
C GLY A 174 -7.92 -20.94 -7.68
N LEU A 175 -7.47 -20.36 -8.80
CA LEU A 175 -6.88 -19.01 -8.83
C LEU A 175 -7.94 -17.90 -8.79
N PHE A 176 -9.06 -18.06 -9.51
CA PHE A 176 -10.21 -17.17 -9.33
C PHE A 176 -10.83 -17.34 -7.94
N GLY A 177 -10.87 -18.55 -7.39
CA GLY A 177 -11.36 -18.82 -6.05
C GLY A 177 -10.56 -18.10 -4.97
N LYS A 178 -9.21 -18.13 -5.01
CA LYS A 178 -8.38 -17.42 -4.03
C LYS A 178 -8.42 -15.90 -4.17
N TRP A 179 -8.45 -15.37 -5.39
CA TRP A 179 -8.55 -13.92 -5.64
C TRP A 179 -9.96 -13.37 -5.31
N ALA A 180 -11.01 -14.12 -5.66
CA ALA A 180 -12.39 -13.82 -5.30
C ALA A 180 -12.62 -13.98 -3.80
N TYR A 181 -12.04 -14.97 -3.12
CA TYR A 181 -12.11 -15.07 -1.65
C TYR A 181 -11.40 -13.92 -0.95
N GLY A 182 -10.22 -13.50 -1.42
CA GLY A 182 -9.52 -12.36 -0.82
C GLY A 182 -10.29 -11.04 -0.97
N THR A 183 -10.95 -10.84 -2.12
CA THR A 183 -11.78 -9.65 -2.38
C THR A 183 -13.13 -9.75 -1.66
N ALA A 184 -13.82 -10.88 -1.73
CA ALA A 184 -15.09 -11.12 -1.06
C ALA A 184 -14.94 -11.11 0.47
N ALA A 185 -13.84 -11.64 1.02
CA ALA A 185 -13.55 -11.53 2.45
C ALA A 185 -13.40 -10.06 2.87
N LYS A 186 -12.72 -9.20 2.10
CA LYS A 186 -12.64 -7.76 2.39
C LYS A 186 -14.03 -7.10 2.43
N TRP A 187 -14.93 -7.48 1.52
CA TRP A 187 -16.32 -7.00 1.53
C TRP A 187 -17.15 -7.57 2.70
N ILE A 188 -17.03 -8.86 3.00
CA ILE A 188 -17.74 -9.53 4.10
C ILE A 188 -17.28 -9.00 5.46
N PHE A 189 -15.97 -8.83 5.68
CA PHE A 189 -15.43 -8.22 6.90
C PHE A 189 -15.78 -6.73 6.99
N GLY A 190 -15.86 -6.00 5.88
CA GLY A 190 -16.35 -4.62 5.85
C GLY A 190 -17.83 -4.49 6.23
N ILE A 191 -18.67 -5.42 5.77
CA ILE A 191 -20.11 -5.48 6.13
C ILE A 191 -20.29 -5.90 7.60
N LEU A 192 -19.56 -6.92 8.06
CA LEU A 192 -19.58 -7.32 9.48
C LEU A 192 -19.09 -6.21 10.41
N GLY A 193 -18.02 -5.51 10.05
CA GLY A 193 -17.50 -4.38 10.81
C GLY A 193 -18.47 -3.20 10.88
N SER A 194 -19.20 -2.92 9.78
CA SER A 194 -20.22 -1.86 9.77
C SER A 194 -21.48 -2.24 10.56
N ILE A 195 -21.93 -3.50 10.51
CA ILE A 195 -23.04 -3.98 11.35
C ILE A 195 -22.69 -3.88 12.84
N ILE A 196 -21.49 -4.32 13.24
CA ILE A 196 -21.02 -4.19 14.63
C ILE A 196 -20.93 -2.71 15.03
N GLY A 197 -20.42 -1.86 14.14
CA GLY A 197 -20.37 -0.41 14.38
C GLY A 197 -21.75 0.22 14.61
N VAL A 198 -22.75 -0.17 13.82
CA VAL A 198 -24.13 0.32 13.97
C VAL A 198 -24.78 -0.19 15.26
N VAL A 199 -24.55 -1.46 15.62
CA VAL A 199 -25.08 -2.03 16.88
C VAL A 199 -24.44 -1.38 18.10
N CYS A 200 -23.11 -1.16 18.08
CA CYS A 200 -22.41 -0.47 19.16
C CYS A 200 -22.84 1.00 19.26
N ALA A 201 -23.00 1.71 18.14
CA ALA A 201 -23.52 3.08 18.13
C ALA A 201 -24.96 3.15 18.66
N GLY A 202 -25.82 2.20 18.29
CA GLY A 202 -27.18 2.09 18.79
C GLY A 202 -27.25 1.81 20.29
N LEU A 203 -26.37 0.93 20.80
CA LEU A 203 -26.24 0.67 22.24
C LEU A 203 -25.74 1.89 23.02
N ILE A 204 -24.78 2.64 22.48
CA ILE A 204 -24.30 3.88 23.09
C ILE A 204 -25.42 4.93 23.12
N ILE A 205 -26.19 5.09 22.04
CA ILE A 205 -27.34 6.01 22.01
C ILE A 205 -28.43 5.56 22.99
N ALA A 206 -28.72 4.27 23.08
CA ALA A 206 -29.69 3.73 24.04
C ALA A 206 -29.26 3.96 25.50
N LEU A 207 -27.96 3.80 25.81
CA LEU A 207 -27.39 4.08 27.13
C LEU A 207 -27.44 5.59 27.45
N ILE A 208 -27.20 6.45 26.47
CA ILE A 208 -27.32 7.92 26.63
C ILE A 208 -28.78 8.32 26.87
N LEU A 209 -29.74 7.71 26.16
CA LEU A 209 -31.17 7.99 26.35
C LEU A 209 -31.70 7.49 27.71
N ASP A 210 -31.19 6.36 28.22
CA ASP A 210 -31.45 5.89 29.59
C ASP A 210 -30.86 6.85 30.62
N ALA A 211 -29.61 7.29 30.42
CA ALA A 211 -28.93 8.21 31.34
C ALA A 211 -29.58 9.62 31.39
N LEU A 212 -30.27 10.03 30.32
CA LEU A 212 -31.01 11.29 30.24
C LEU A 212 -32.48 11.17 30.69
N GLY A 213 -32.93 9.98 31.10
CA GLY A 213 -34.31 9.77 31.59
C GLY A 213 -35.40 9.99 30.54
N LEU A 214 -35.07 9.92 29.25
CA LEU A 214 -35.99 10.20 28.14
C LEU A 214 -36.67 8.94 27.58
N LYS A 215 -36.48 7.79 28.22
CA LYS A 215 -37.17 6.53 27.88
C LYS A 215 -38.60 6.60 28.41
N LYS A 216 -39.56 6.78 27.49
CA LYS A 216 -40.99 6.55 27.77
C LYS A 216 -41.27 5.05 27.88
#